data_AF-A0A7V1ID01-F1
#
_entry.id   AF-A0A7V1ID01-F1
#
_cell.length_a   1.000
_cell.length_b   1.000
_cell.length_c   1.000
_cell.angle_alpha   90.00
_cell.angle_beta   90.00
_cell.angle_gamma   90.00
#
_symmetry.space_group_name_H-M   'P 1'
#
loop_
_entity.id
_entity.type
_entity.pdbx_description
1 polymer ?
#
loop_
_entity_poly.entity_id
_entity_poly.type
_entity_poly.pdbx_seq_one_letter_code
_entity_poly.pdbx_strand_id
1 'polypeptide(L)'
;IHVDLARWLKEHQTWKFVHFTDITAVDHYGDAEHRFEVVVHLHSLEQSLRVRIKVPLEGDEPELPTLTDVFIGASWPEREVFDLMGITFTGHPRMTRILSPDDFEGHPLRKDFPVKGTHRGSFPRGTIISNKRREPAVVKRTKPEPADHVLPPTPLEQRRAPMRGEQRNA
;
A
#
# COMPACT_ATOMS: atom_id res chain seq x y z
N ILE A 1 -0.71 -6.04 29.29
CA ILE A 1 -1.18 -4.74 29.84
C ILE A 1 -2.00 -3.98 28.81
N HIS A 2 -1.43 -3.51 27.70
CA HIS A 2 -2.20 -2.68 26.75
C HIS A 2 -3.26 -3.48 25.96
N VAL A 3 -2.98 -4.74 25.57
CA VAL A 3 -3.97 -5.61 24.92
C VAL A 3 -5.16 -5.89 25.85
N ASP A 4 -4.89 -6.19 27.11
CA ASP A 4 -5.94 -6.48 28.11
C ASP A 4 -6.81 -5.25 28.36
N LEU A 5 -6.20 -4.07 28.47
CA LEU A 5 -6.91 -2.81 28.61
C LEU A 5 -7.75 -2.49 27.36
N ALA A 6 -7.20 -2.68 26.17
CA ALA A 6 -7.90 -2.47 24.91
C ALA A 6 -9.10 -3.42 24.75
N ARG A 7 -8.93 -4.70 25.12
CA ARG A 7 -10.01 -5.69 25.16
C ARG A 7 -11.08 -5.29 26.17
N TRP A 8 -10.68 -4.90 27.38
CA TRP A 8 -11.61 -4.45 28.41
C TRP A 8 -12.41 -3.22 27.98
N LEU A 9 -11.77 -2.22 27.36
CA LEU A 9 -12.45 -1.02 26.84
C LEU A 9 -13.45 -1.34 25.72
N LYS A 10 -13.14 -2.34 24.89
CA LYS A 10 -14.03 -2.82 23.84
C LYS A 10 -15.25 -3.56 24.41
N GLU A 11 -15.05 -4.40 25.43
CA GLU A 11 -16.09 -5.23 26.05
C GLU A 11 -16.92 -4.50 27.11
N HIS A 12 -16.48 -3.31 27.56
CA HIS A 12 -17.18 -2.53 28.58
C HIS A 12 -18.60 -2.10 28.14
N GLN A 13 -19.62 -2.48 28.92
CA GLN A 13 -21.03 -2.31 28.57
C GLN A 13 -21.50 -0.86 28.30
N THR A 14 -20.94 0.14 29.00
CA THR A 14 -21.36 1.55 28.82
C THR A 14 -20.57 2.25 27.73
N TRP A 15 -19.28 1.94 27.60
CA TRP A 15 -18.37 2.76 26.78
C TRP A 15 -18.14 2.16 25.41
N LYS A 16 -18.06 0.83 25.28
CA LYS A 16 -17.96 0.12 23.99
C LYS A 16 -17.04 0.81 22.98
N PHE A 17 -15.74 0.82 23.26
CA PHE A 17 -14.75 1.35 22.32
C PHE A 17 -14.56 0.37 21.14
N VAL A 18 -15.54 0.33 20.24
CA VAL A 18 -15.58 -0.61 19.10
C VAL A 18 -14.76 -0.11 17.92
N HIS A 19 -14.62 1.22 17.77
CA HIS A 19 -13.93 1.79 16.62
C HIS A 19 -12.45 2.05 16.93
N PHE A 20 -11.58 1.27 16.29
CA PHE A 20 -10.15 1.55 16.23
C PHE A 20 -9.90 2.68 15.23
N THR A 21 -9.25 3.74 15.67
CA THR A 21 -8.94 4.89 14.82
C THR A 21 -7.53 4.77 14.26
N ASP A 22 -6.53 4.62 15.14
CA ASP A 22 -5.13 4.66 14.71
C ASP A 22 -4.18 4.10 15.79
N ILE A 23 -2.99 3.68 15.37
CA ILE A 23 -1.85 3.41 16.25
C ILE A 23 -0.63 4.12 15.69
N THR A 24 0.01 4.93 16.52
CA THR A 24 1.21 5.67 16.14
C THR A 24 2.29 5.47 17.20
N ALA A 25 3.52 5.87 16.88
CA ALA A 25 4.59 5.90 17.86
C ALA A 25 5.32 7.24 17.85
N VAL A 26 5.86 7.58 19.01
CA VAL A 26 6.62 8.80 19.27
C VAL A 26 8.00 8.40 19.76
N ASP A 27 9.04 9.01 19.20
CA ASP A 27 10.43 8.87 19.65
C ASP A 27 10.79 10.08 20.52
N HIS A 28 10.91 9.83 21.82
CA HIS A 28 11.33 10.77 22.86
C HIS A 28 12.86 10.79 22.95
N TYR A 29 13.49 11.27 21.87
CA TYR A 29 14.95 11.34 21.79
C TYR A 29 15.54 12.19 22.93
N GLY A 30 16.38 11.56 23.76
CA GLY A 30 16.99 12.16 24.95
C GLY A 30 16.41 11.67 26.28
N ASP A 31 15.27 10.96 26.27
CA ASP A 31 14.78 10.19 27.40
C ASP A 31 15.26 8.74 27.25
N ALA A 32 16.24 8.34 28.07
CA ALA A 32 16.85 7.02 27.99
C ALA A 32 15.95 5.91 28.58
N GLU A 33 15.01 6.28 29.45
CA GLU A 33 14.13 5.32 30.14
C GLU A 33 12.94 4.97 29.25
N HIS A 34 12.38 5.95 28.52
CA HIS A 34 11.20 5.76 27.67
C HIS A 34 11.41 6.33 26.25
N ARG A 35 12.41 5.82 25.53
CA ARG A 35 12.75 6.32 24.19
C ARG A 35 11.56 6.26 23.23
N PHE A 36 10.76 5.21 23.28
CA PHE A 36 9.61 5.04 22.39
C PHE A 36 8.29 5.05 23.17
N GLU A 37 7.27 5.73 22.66
CA GLU A 37 5.91 5.68 23.19
C GLU A 37 4.95 5.29 22.08
N VAL A 38 4.22 4.18 22.25
CA VAL A 38 3.15 3.78 21.33
C VAL A 38 1.82 4.37 21.79
N VAL A 39 1.11 5.04 20.88
CA VAL A 39 -0.15 5.72 21.14
C VAL A 39 -1.26 5.09 20.32
N VAL A 40 -2.22 4.48 21.01
CA VAL A 40 -3.41 3.86 20.41
C VAL A 40 -4.60 4.79 20.57
N HIS A 41 -5.29 5.07 19.48
CA HIS A 41 -6.49 5.89 19.43
C HIS A 41 -7.73 5.01 19.26
N LEU A 42 -8.62 5.05 20.25
CA LEU A 42 -9.90 4.35 20.21
C LEU A 42 -11.06 5.33 20.33
N HIS A 43 -12.18 4.97 19.70
CA HIS A 43 -13.38 5.77 19.66
C HIS A 43 -14.61 4.94 20.00
N SER A 44 -15.43 5.48 20.89
CA SER A 44 -16.79 5.01 21.16
C SER A 44 -17.77 5.78 20.27
N LEU A 45 -18.41 5.08 19.34
CA LEU A 45 -19.42 5.68 18.47
C LEU A 45 -20.72 5.97 19.22
N GLU A 46 -21.08 5.16 20.23
CA GLU A 46 -22.32 5.32 21.00
C GLU A 46 -22.24 6.54 21.94
N GLN A 47 -21.10 6.73 22.61
CA GLN A 47 -20.92 7.81 23.59
C GLN A 47 -20.20 9.03 22.98
N SER A 48 -19.76 8.95 21.71
CA SER A 48 -18.91 9.97 21.06
C SER A 48 -17.65 10.32 21.87
N LEU A 49 -17.08 9.32 22.56
CA LEU A 49 -15.89 9.48 23.41
C LEU A 49 -14.64 8.99 22.70
N ARG A 50 -13.53 9.71 22.86
CA ARG A 50 -12.21 9.35 22.35
C ARG A 50 -11.28 9.08 23.51
N VAL A 51 -10.54 7.98 23.44
CA VAL A 51 -9.50 7.64 24.43
C VAL A 51 -8.19 7.39 23.71
N ARG A 52 -7.09 7.76 24.37
CA ARG A 52 -5.72 7.49 23.93
C ARG A 52 -5.03 6.64 24.97
N ILE A 53 -4.52 5.49 24.55
CA ILE A 53 -3.69 4.62 25.38
C ILE A 53 -2.25 4.90 24.98
N LYS A 54 -1.44 5.32 25.95
CA LYS A 54 -0.01 5.57 25.79
C LYS A 54 0.75 4.45 26.47
N VAL A 55 1.64 3.81 25.73
CA VAL A 55 2.45 2.71 26.22
C VAL A 55 3.91 3.10 26.02
N PRO A 56 4.60 3.50 27.09
CA PRO A 56 6.03 3.74 27.00
C PRO A 56 6.76 2.40 26.83
N LEU A 57 7.79 2.40 26.00
CA LEU A 57 8.64 1.27 25.66
C LEU A 57 10.10 1.62 25.92
N GLU A 58 10.81 0.65 26.48
CA GLU A 58 12.22 0.76 26.84
C GLU A 58 13.11 0.13 25.76
N GLY A 59 14.35 0.63 25.64
CA GLY A 59 15.37 0.06 24.75
C GLY A 59 15.35 0.57 23.30
N ASP A 60 16.33 0.11 22.52
CA ASP A 60 16.55 0.51 21.12
C ASP A 60 15.78 -0.34 20.09
N GLU A 61 15.40 -1.55 20.50
CA GLU A 61 14.60 -2.53 19.76
C GLU A 61 13.30 -2.80 20.54
N PRO A 62 12.35 -1.85 20.54
CA PRO A 62 11.13 -1.97 21.33
C PRO A 62 10.20 -3.03 20.72
N GLU A 63 9.63 -3.85 21.60
CA GLU A 63 8.66 -4.88 21.24
C GLU A 63 7.32 -4.65 21.94
N LEU A 64 6.21 -4.91 21.24
CA LEU A 64 4.87 -4.76 21.81
C LEU A 64 3.92 -5.85 21.29
N PRO A 65 3.08 -6.48 22.13
CA PRO A 65 2.04 -7.38 21.63
C PRO A 65 1.08 -6.73 20.63
N THR A 66 0.71 -7.45 19.58
CA THR A 66 -0.25 -6.98 18.55
C THR A 66 -1.65 -6.74 19.14
N LEU A 67 -2.33 -5.72 18.63
CA LEU A 67 -3.75 -5.44 18.84
C LEU A 67 -4.62 -6.02 17.73
N THR A 68 -4.04 -6.64 16.70
CA THR A 68 -4.77 -7.22 15.57
C THR A 68 -5.82 -8.26 16.01
N ASP A 69 -5.54 -9.01 17.09
CA ASP A 69 -6.47 -9.97 17.68
C ASP A 69 -7.73 -9.32 18.29
N VAL A 70 -7.62 -8.06 18.73
CA VAL A 70 -8.74 -7.31 19.31
C VAL A 70 -9.44 -6.47 18.23
N PHE A 71 -8.65 -5.82 17.39
CA PHE A 71 -9.08 -4.94 16.31
C PHE A 71 -8.37 -5.33 15.01
N ILE A 72 -9.10 -5.97 14.10
CA ILE A 72 -8.56 -6.36 12.79
C ILE A 72 -7.99 -5.17 11.99
N GLY A 73 -8.51 -3.96 12.23
CA GLY A 73 -8.04 -2.72 11.62
C GLY A 73 -6.63 -2.30 12.04
N ALA A 74 -6.08 -2.87 13.12
CA ALA A 74 -4.74 -2.54 13.60
C ALA A 74 -3.61 -3.13 12.75
N SER A 75 -3.89 -4.12 11.89
CA SER A 75 -2.84 -4.83 11.13
C SER A 75 -2.02 -3.91 10.21
N TRP A 76 -2.64 -2.96 9.51
CA TRP A 76 -1.90 -2.04 8.64
C TRP A 76 -1.11 -0.98 9.43
N PRO A 77 -1.74 -0.29 10.39
CA PRO A 77 -1.03 0.71 11.19
C PRO A 77 0.11 0.13 12.04
N GLU A 78 0.00 -1.10 12.54
CA GLU A 78 1.13 -1.78 13.21
C GLU A 78 2.32 -1.99 12.27
N ARG A 79 2.07 -2.33 11.01
CA ARG A 79 3.13 -2.47 9.99
C ARG A 79 3.75 -1.13 9.61
N GLU A 80 2.97 -0.06 9.61
CA GLU A 80 3.48 1.31 9.41
C GLU A 80 4.44 1.70 10.53
N VAL A 81 4.03 1.49 11.78
CA VAL A 81 4.87 1.77 12.95
C VAL A 81 6.15 0.92 12.93
N PHE A 82 6.05 -0.35 12.55
CA PHE A 82 7.23 -1.21 12.36
C PHE A 82 8.19 -0.66 11.30
N ASP A 83 7.67 -0.25 10.14
CA ASP A 83 8.51 0.23 9.04
C ASP A 83 9.19 1.57 9.37
N LEU A 84 8.41 2.52 9.89
CA LEU A 84 8.87 3.90 10.09
C LEU A 84 9.62 4.14 11.40
N MET A 85 9.26 3.40 12.46
CA MET A 85 9.78 3.58 13.82
C MET A 85 10.55 2.36 14.33
N GLY A 86 10.45 1.20 13.67
CA GLY A 86 11.18 0.00 14.05
C GLY A 86 10.70 -0.65 15.33
N ILE A 87 9.39 -0.56 15.61
CA ILE A 87 8.77 -1.24 16.76
C ILE A 87 8.18 -2.56 16.28
N THR A 88 8.62 -3.67 16.87
CA THR A 88 8.20 -5.01 16.47
C THR A 88 6.94 -5.41 17.22
N PHE A 89 5.91 -5.87 16.49
CA PHE A 89 4.70 -6.38 17.11
C PHE A 89 4.66 -7.91 17.19
N THR A 90 4.64 -8.44 18.42
CA THR A 90 4.60 -9.89 18.65
C THR A 90 3.20 -10.44 18.44
N GLY A 91 3.09 -11.57 17.71
CA GLY A 91 1.81 -12.21 17.37
C GLY A 91 1.14 -11.69 16.08
N HIS A 92 1.71 -10.69 15.40
CA HIS A 92 1.14 -10.17 14.16
C HIS A 92 1.29 -11.20 13.00
N PRO A 93 0.24 -11.46 12.19
CA PRO A 93 0.22 -12.55 11.20
C PRO A 93 1.22 -12.39 10.05
N ARG A 94 1.53 -11.14 9.65
CA ARG A 94 2.50 -10.85 8.58
C ARG A 94 3.21 -9.52 8.80
N MET A 95 4.23 -9.53 9.64
CA MET A 95 5.04 -8.33 9.88
C MET A 95 6.03 -8.12 8.73
N THR A 96 5.74 -7.17 7.85
CA THR A 96 6.64 -6.74 6.77
C THR A 96 6.50 -5.24 6.57
N ARG A 97 7.57 -4.61 6.07
CA ARG A 97 7.56 -3.22 5.60
C ARG A 97 6.47 -2.99 4.56
N ILE A 98 5.97 -1.75 4.49
CA ILE A 98 4.87 -1.36 3.59
C ILE A 98 5.07 -0.01 2.89
N LEU A 99 5.82 0.91 3.48
CA LEU A 99 6.03 2.26 2.96
C LEU A 99 7.45 2.43 2.42
N SER A 100 8.45 1.84 3.07
CA SER A 100 9.82 1.89 2.63
C SER A 100 10.10 0.85 1.52
N PRO A 101 11.00 1.16 0.57
CA PRO A 101 11.52 0.19 -0.38
C PRO A 101 12.12 -1.04 0.32
N ASP A 102 12.13 -2.20 -0.36
CA ASP A 102 12.62 -3.47 0.20
C ASP A 102 14.11 -3.43 0.58
N ASP A 103 14.90 -2.56 -0.08
CA ASP A 103 16.33 -2.35 0.15
C ASP A 103 16.63 -1.19 1.12
N PHE A 104 15.60 -0.64 1.77
CA PHE A 104 15.76 0.49 2.67
C PHE A 104 16.28 0.04 4.05
N GLU A 105 17.46 0.55 4.42
CA GLU A 105 18.06 0.33 5.73
C GLU A 105 17.69 1.45 6.71
N GLY A 106 17.15 1.07 7.87
CA GLY A 106 16.77 1.99 8.95
C GLY A 106 15.28 2.33 9.01
N HIS A 107 14.98 3.34 9.82
CA HIS A 107 13.64 3.76 10.23
C HIS A 107 13.52 5.29 10.13
N PRO A 108 12.88 5.84 9.08
CA PRO A 108 12.95 7.27 8.75
C PRO A 108 12.44 8.23 9.81
N LEU A 109 11.49 7.79 10.66
CA LEU A 109 10.86 8.67 11.65
C LEU A 109 11.58 8.68 13.01
N ARG A 110 12.58 7.80 13.21
CA ARG A 110 13.45 7.89 14.39
C ARG A 110 14.30 9.16 14.32
N LYS A 111 14.51 9.80 15.47
CA LYS A 111 15.21 11.10 15.55
C LYS A 111 16.73 11.01 15.38
N ASP A 112 17.29 9.81 15.52
CA ASP A 112 18.68 9.50 15.17
C ASP A 112 18.89 9.37 13.66
N PHE A 113 17.83 9.18 12.88
CA PHE A 113 17.93 9.03 11.43
C PHE A 113 18.24 10.37 10.75
N PRO A 114 19.26 10.44 9.86
CA PRO A 114 19.62 11.68 9.20
C PRO A 114 18.50 12.14 8.25
N VAL A 115 18.16 13.43 8.31
CA VAL A 115 17.09 14.05 7.48
C VAL A 115 17.27 13.81 5.97
N LYS A 116 18.51 13.71 5.50
CA LYS A 116 18.82 13.46 4.08
C LYS A 116 18.73 11.99 3.67
N GLY A 117 18.48 11.09 4.62
CA GLY A 117 18.55 9.64 4.45
C GLY A 117 19.96 9.15 4.15
N THR A 118 20.26 7.92 4.59
CA THR A 118 21.52 7.25 4.22
C THR A 118 21.43 6.67 2.80
N HIS A 119 20.22 6.29 2.39
CA HIS A 119 19.94 5.79 1.06
C HIS A 119 19.89 6.95 0.04
N ARG A 120 21.08 7.40 -0.39
CA ARG A 120 21.22 7.88 -1.75
C ARG A 120 21.01 6.68 -2.65
N GLY A 121 19.74 6.40 -2.96
CA GLY A 121 19.43 5.64 -4.16
C GLY A 121 20.31 6.22 -5.25
N SER A 122 21.00 5.35 -5.99
CA SER A 122 21.78 5.73 -7.15
C SER A 122 20.84 6.26 -8.24
N PHE A 123 20.16 7.37 -7.97
CA PHE A 123 19.72 8.25 -9.01
C PHE A 123 21.01 8.78 -9.63
N PRO A 124 21.33 8.40 -10.88
CA PRO A 124 22.56 8.86 -11.51
C PRO A 124 22.62 10.37 -11.37
N ARG A 125 23.67 10.87 -10.70
CA ARG A 125 23.92 12.30 -10.48
C ARG A 125 23.96 12.97 -11.86
N GLY A 126 22.88 13.65 -12.23
CA GLY A 126 22.74 14.28 -13.55
C GLY A 126 21.30 14.54 -14.00
N THR A 127 20.29 13.88 -13.42
CA THR A 127 18.90 14.20 -13.79
C THR A 127 18.40 15.38 -12.96
N ILE A 128 18.69 16.60 -13.42
CA ILE A 128 17.83 17.74 -13.11
C ILE A 128 16.44 17.33 -13.59
N ILE A 129 15.45 17.28 -12.69
CA ILE A 129 14.04 17.23 -13.08
C ILE A 129 13.77 18.59 -13.72
N SER A 130 14.13 18.73 -14.99
CA SER A 130 13.77 19.91 -15.75
C SER A 130 12.24 19.87 -15.83
N ASN A 131 11.59 20.89 -15.28
CA ASN A 131 10.19 21.22 -15.61
C ASN A 131 10.09 21.67 -17.07
N LYS A 132 10.65 20.90 -18.01
CA LYS A 132 10.22 20.96 -19.40
C LYS A 132 8.87 20.27 -19.42
N ARG A 133 7.80 21.07 -19.39
CA ARG A 133 6.46 20.63 -19.80
C ARG A 133 6.66 19.74 -21.01
N ARG A 134 6.30 18.46 -20.91
CA ARG A 134 6.18 17.63 -22.11
C ARG A 134 5.09 18.31 -22.93
N GLU A 135 5.47 18.95 -24.03
CA GLU A 135 4.49 19.36 -25.01
C GLU A 135 3.70 18.11 -25.40
N PRO A 136 2.36 18.19 -25.45
CA PRO A 136 1.57 17.02 -25.82
C PRO A 136 2.05 16.55 -27.19
N ALA A 137 2.43 15.27 -27.29
CA ALA A 137 2.84 14.69 -28.56
C ALA A 137 1.68 14.84 -29.54
N VAL A 138 1.77 15.80 -30.46
CA VAL A 138 0.86 15.91 -31.58
C VAL A 138 1.16 14.72 -32.49
N VAL A 139 0.44 13.62 -32.28
CA VAL A 139 0.46 12.48 -33.18
C VAL A 139 -0.15 12.98 -34.49
N LYS A 140 0.71 13.29 -35.47
CA LYS A 140 0.28 13.58 -36.84
C LYS A 140 -0.36 12.30 -37.37
N ARG A 141 -1.70 12.26 -37.44
CA ARG A 141 -2.43 11.21 -38.13
C ARG A 141 -2.05 11.28 -39.61
N THR A 142 -1.18 10.38 -40.06
CA THR A 142 -0.96 10.17 -41.49
C THR A 142 -2.16 9.42 -42.04
N LYS A 143 -2.78 9.97 -43.10
CA LYS A 143 -3.89 9.36 -43.83
C LYS A 143 -3.43 7.98 -44.33
N PRO A 144 -4.11 6.87 -44.00
CA PRO A 144 -3.73 5.57 -44.55
C PRO A 144 -3.94 5.59 -46.07
N GLU A 145 -2.99 5.02 -46.81
CA GLU A 145 -3.12 4.87 -48.26
C GLU A 145 -4.33 4.00 -48.61
N PRO A 146 -5.02 4.26 -49.74
CA PRO A 146 -6.18 3.50 -50.12
C PRO A 146 -5.77 2.06 -50.42
N ALA A 147 -6.15 1.14 -49.54
CA ALA A 147 -6.07 -0.28 -49.82
C ALA A 147 -6.93 -0.56 -51.06
N ASP A 148 -6.38 -1.28 -52.05
CA ASP A 148 -7.13 -1.80 -53.18
C ASP A 148 -8.25 -2.70 -52.65
N HIS A 149 -9.43 -2.12 -52.54
CA HIS A 149 -10.61 -2.75 -51.95
C HIS A 149 -11.19 -3.71 -53.00
N VAL A 150 -10.54 -4.85 -53.22
CA VAL A 150 -11.12 -5.93 -54.02
C VAL A 150 -12.23 -6.55 -53.18
N LEU A 151 -13.48 -6.23 -53.51
CA LEU A 151 -14.63 -6.86 -52.89
C LEU A 151 -14.65 -8.35 -53.25
N PRO A 152 -14.94 -9.25 -52.30
CA PRO A 152 -15.14 -10.66 -52.63
C PRO A 152 -16.33 -10.80 -53.58
N PRO A 153 -16.27 -11.74 -54.55
CA PRO A 153 -17.32 -11.91 -55.55
C PRO A 153 -18.65 -12.27 -54.90
N THR A 154 -19.73 -11.73 -55.48
CA THR A 154 -21.05 -11.82 -54.87
C THR A 154 -21.65 -13.22 -55.01
N PRO A 155 -22.56 -13.65 -54.10
CA PRO A 155 -23.14 -15.00 -54.12
C PRO A 155 -23.90 -15.36 -55.42
N LEU A 156 -24.30 -14.36 -56.22
CA LEU A 156 -24.93 -14.55 -57.52
C LEU A 156 -23.93 -14.98 -58.61
N GLU A 157 -22.67 -14.53 -58.52
CA GLU A 157 -21.59 -14.93 -59.44
C GLU A 157 -21.14 -16.37 -59.16
N GLN A 158 -21.16 -16.79 -57.90
CA GLN A 158 -20.80 -18.15 -57.46
C GLN A 158 -21.82 -19.22 -57.92
N ARG A 159 -23.08 -18.83 -58.21
CA ARG A 159 -24.15 -19.75 -58.63
C ARG A 159 -24.27 -19.95 -60.15
N ARG A 160 -23.51 -19.22 -60.97
CA ARG A 160 -23.53 -19.32 -62.45
C ARG A 160 -22.55 -20.35 -63.03
N ALA A 161 -21.90 -21.17 -62.19
CA ALA A 161 -21.08 -22.27 -62.69
C ALA A 161 -21.94 -23.26 -63.51
N PRO A 162 -21.56 -23.62 -64.75
CA PRO A 162 -22.37 -24.50 -65.59
C PRO A 162 -22.39 -25.93 -65.04
N MET A 163 -23.58 -26.49 -64.87
CA MET A 163 -23.79 -27.93 -64.69
C MET A 163 -23.52 -28.66 -66.01
N ARG A 164 -22.35 -29.29 -66.15
CA ARG A 164 -21.99 -30.31 -67.17
C ARG A 164 -20.60 -30.86 -66.82
N GLY A 165 -20.31 -32.16 -66.84
CA GLY A 165 -21.11 -33.29 -67.25
C GLY A 165 -20.44 -34.59 -66.83
N GLU A 166 -21.31 -35.57 -66.64
CA GLU A 166 -21.14 -37.01 -66.73
C GLU A 166 -20.01 -37.50 -67.67
N GLN A 167 -19.13 -38.38 -67.17
CA GLN A 167 -18.44 -39.49 -67.88
C GLN A 167 -17.62 -40.26 -66.82
N ARG A 168 -18.13 -41.36 -66.26
CA ARG A 168 -18.05 -42.77 -66.72
C ARG A 168 -16.63 -43.35 -66.69
N ASN A 169 -16.48 -44.42 -65.88
CA ASN A 169 -15.76 -45.70 -66.06
C ASN A 169 -14.40 -45.68 -66.82
N ALA A 170 -13.37 -46.43 -66.45
CA ALA A 170 -13.25 -47.69 -65.71
C ALA A 170 -11.84 -47.81 -65.13
#